data_AF-A0A913ZLA0-F1
#
_entry.id   AF-A0A913ZLA0-F1
#
_cell.length_a   1.000
_cell.length_b   1.000
_cell.length_c   1.000
_cell.angle_alpha   90.00
_cell.angle_beta   90.00
_cell.angle_gamma   90.00
#
_symmetry.space_group_name_H-M   'P 1'
#
loop_
_entity.id
_entity.type
_entity.pdbx_description
1 polymer ?
#
loop_
_entity_poly.entity_id
_entity_poly.type
_entity_poly.pdbx_seq_one_letter_code
_entity_poly.pdbx_strand_id
1 'polypeptide(L)'
;MCSAHNINLVSRNFERTVYQLSSGDNFLKTQTSTMKYWKEAATVILAARFRNPGSICHPAPSAASRKPTEQEHSTTTGLVNACFDYKVLMLQRTHHSSFFAGAQVFPGGGIDEADYSPKWMELFAEVGIRIPQDFGPMVSKQHERPPMIAADRGSPVPSDIAFRICAIRETFEESGVLLLKQFSHCHPATDSMPSVQQNNSSSTPDISVETSKEWRHRVHNNAAEFLEMCRELRSLPDVWSLAEWSDWLTPSDMRRKRYDTMFYLCCMDTQPSALHDDKETIQLQWVTPSQSLAQYSEGEFFLPPPQVYEFQRLCRFPKLSALFNFSQQRALLGCQRYLPVRMNCSNGVITTLPGDHLYPDPLILQTIQDELIPQIEGTIEENTDTSKPLHRQMFALSTVPMCQAMCSFTLPYGHCAPLPYQECVDLHSQSSKL
;
A
#
# COMPACT_ATOMS: atom_id res chain seq x y z
N MET A 1 -20.96 47.07 -17.77
CA MET A 1 -19.64 47.35 -18.39
C MET A 1 -18.62 47.63 -17.29
N CYS A 2 -17.84 46.62 -16.92
CA CYS A 2 -16.56 46.77 -16.21
C CYS A 2 -15.62 45.66 -16.72
N SER A 3 -15.10 45.94 -17.92
CA SER A 3 -13.76 45.69 -18.44
C SER A 3 -13.02 44.38 -18.12
N ALA A 4 -12.86 43.58 -19.19
CA ALA A 4 -12.01 42.40 -19.38
C ALA A 4 -10.48 42.67 -19.30
N HIS A 5 -10.01 43.46 -18.34
CA HIS A 5 -8.59 43.88 -18.27
C HIS A 5 -7.73 43.13 -17.25
N ASN A 6 -8.29 42.25 -16.41
CA ASN A 6 -7.52 41.52 -15.38
C ASN A 6 -7.15 40.08 -15.75
N ILE A 7 -7.70 39.51 -16.83
CA ILE A 7 -7.36 38.14 -17.27
C ILE A 7 -6.10 38.12 -18.16
N ASN A 8 -5.74 39.26 -18.78
CA ASN A 8 -4.60 39.35 -19.71
C ASN A 8 -3.23 39.57 -19.04
N LEU A 9 -3.16 39.83 -17.73
CA LEU A 9 -1.87 39.99 -17.03
C LEU A 9 -1.27 38.66 -16.56
N VAL A 10 -2.10 37.63 -16.29
CA VAL A 10 -1.61 36.31 -15.86
C VAL A 10 -1.09 35.50 -17.05
N SER A 11 -1.74 35.55 -18.22
CA SER A 11 -1.28 34.86 -19.42
C SER A 11 0.01 35.44 -20.03
N ARG A 12 0.27 36.74 -19.91
CA ARG A 12 1.46 37.37 -20.55
C ARG A 12 2.77 37.21 -19.76
N ASN A 13 2.70 36.94 -18.46
CA ASN A 13 3.89 36.60 -17.66
C ASN A 13 4.27 35.11 -17.78
N PHE A 14 3.40 34.28 -18.36
CA PHE A 14 3.63 32.85 -18.58
C PHE A 14 4.58 32.58 -19.76
N GLU A 15 4.54 33.40 -20.82
CA GLU A 15 5.35 33.16 -22.03
C GLU A 15 6.82 33.61 -21.93
N ARG A 16 7.16 34.55 -21.02
CA ARG A 16 8.53 35.10 -20.92
C ARG A 16 9.50 34.29 -20.06
N THR A 17 9.00 33.43 -19.19
CA THR A 17 9.84 32.64 -18.26
C THR A 17 10.25 31.28 -18.85
N VAL A 18 9.64 30.86 -19.96
CA VAL A 18 9.82 29.52 -20.57
C VAL A 18 11.10 29.39 -21.42
N TYR A 19 11.82 30.47 -21.70
CA TYR A 19 12.99 30.43 -22.60
C TYR A 19 14.38 30.36 -21.95
N GLN A 20 14.47 30.27 -20.64
CA GLN A 20 15.75 30.05 -19.97
C GLN A 20 15.56 29.01 -18.88
N LEU A 21 16.18 27.84 -19.07
CA LEU A 21 16.66 26.86 -18.08
C LEU A 21 16.44 25.42 -18.59
N SER A 22 17.15 25.07 -19.67
CA SER A 22 17.40 23.69 -20.07
C SER A 22 18.66 23.18 -19.37
N SER A 23 18.54 22.37 -18.31
CA SER A 23 19.60 21.48 -17.79
C SER A 23 19.02 20.49 -16.78
N GLY A 24 19.07 19.19 -17.09
CA GLY A 24 18.40 18.09 -16.39
C GLY A 24 18.93 17.72 -14.99
N ASP A 25 19.96 18.39 -14.47
CA ASP A 25 20.58 18.02 -13.18
C ASP A 25 19.96 18.70 -11.94
N ASN A 26 19.11 19.72 -12.12
CA ASN A 26 18.46 20.42 -11.00
C ASN A 26 17.16 19.75 -10.52
N PHE A 27 16.66 18.72 -11.22
CA PHE A 27 15.37 18.10 -10.93
C PHE A 27 15.38 17.24 -9.65
N LEU A 28 16.50 16.53 -9.39
CA LEU A 28 16.64 15.66 -8.21
C LEU A 28 16.98 16.41 -6.92
N LYS A 29 17.72 17.54 -7.01
CA LYS A 29 18.13 18.34 -5.85
C LYS A 29 17.05 19.28 -5.31
N THR A 30 16.00 19.54 -6.08
CA THR A 30 14.96 20.52 -5.71
C THR A 30 13.72 19.90 -5.05
N GLN A 31 13.50 18.58 -5.17
CA GLN A 31 12.40 17.89 -4.45
C GLN A 31 12.62 17.75 -2.93
N THR A 32 13.87 17.84 -2.45
CA THR A 32 14.18 17.70 -1.02
C THR A 32 13.82 18.93 -0.18
N SER A 33 13.64 20.10 -0.81
CA SER A 33 13.41 21.37 -0.10
C SER A 33 11.93 21.72 0.13
N THR A 34 11.00 21.11 -0.61
CA THR A 34 9.58 21.53 -0.65
C THR A 34 8.64 20.74 0.28
N MET A 35 9.15 19.73 1.00
CA MET A 35 8.32 18.73 1.70
C MET A 35 8.36 18.81 3.25
N LYS A 36 8.60 20.00 3.83
CA LYS A 36 8.85 20.22 5.28
C LYS A 36 7.75 19.72 6.27
N TYR A 37 6.62 19.21 5.79
CA TYR A 37 5.41 19.03 6.63
C TYR A 37 4.75 17.65 6.58
N TRP A 38 5.23 16.71 5.76
CA TRP A 38 4.70 15.35 5.76
C TRP A 38 5.48 14.50 6.76
N LYS A 39 4.77 13.84 7.66
CA LYS A 39 5.35 12.80 8.50
C LYS A 39 5.51 11.54 7.66
N GLU A 40 6.64 10.88 7.79
CA GLU A 40 6.87 9.64 7.05
C GLU A 40 6.23 8.46 7.77
N ALA A 41 5.64 7.55 7.01
CA ALA A 41 4.89 6.42 7.53
C ALA A 41 5.06 5.19 6.63
N ALA A 42 4.76 4.02 7.16
CA ALA A 42 4.66 2.79 6.38
C ALA A 42 3.41 1.99 6.76
N THR A 43 2.86 1.27 5.78
CA THR A 43 1.67 0.44 5.96
C THR A 43 1.82 -0.88 5.21
N VAL A 44 1.16 -1.92 5.70
CA VAL A 44 1.16 -3.26 5.08
C VAL A 44 -0.26 -3.63 4.65
N ILE A 45 -0.45 -3.82 3.35
CA ILE A 45 -1.58 -4.57 2.81
C ILE A 45 -1.28 -6.05 3.05
N LEU A 46 -1.84 -6.62 4.12
CA LEU A 46 -1.62 -8.02 4.47
C LEU A 46 -2.72 -8.89 3.85
N ALA A 47 -2.38 -9.65 2.81
CA ALA A 47 -3.27 -10.55 2.11
C ALA A 47 -3.00 -12.00 2.52
N ALA A 48 -3.99 -12.70 3.07
CA ALA A 48 -3.83 -14.08 3.52
C ALA A 48 -4.84 -15.02 2.87
N ARG A 49 -4.37 -16.21 2.46
CA ARG A 49 -5.23 -17.25 1.88
C ARG A 49 -6.26 -17.68 2.92
N PHE A 50 -7.52 -17.75 2.50
CA PHE A 50 -8.60 -18.25 3.34
C PHE A 50 -9.08 -19.57 2.75
N ARG A 51 -8.81 -20.69 3.44
CA ARG A 51 -9.36 -22.00 3.04
C ARG A 51 -10.83 -22.05 3.47
N ASN A 52 -11.74 -22.26 2.52
CA ASN A 52 -13.05 -22.79 2.87
C ASN A 52 -12.84 -24.17 3.53
N PRO A 53 -13.38 -24.45 4.72
CA PRO A 53 -13.18 -25.73 5.44
C PRO A 53 -13.66 -27.00 4.69
N GLY A 54 -14.17 -26.89 3.46
CA GLY A 54 -14.83 -27.96 2.73
C GLY A 54 -14.03 -28.67 1.63
N SER A 55 -12.73 -28.39 1.45
CA SER A 55 -11.96 -29.10 0.41
C SER A 55 -10.60 -29.57 0.91
N ILE A 56 -10.59 -30.80 1.43
CA ILE A 56 -9.36 -31.60 1.54
C ILE A 56 -9.11 -32.18 0.15
N CYS A 57 -8.33 -31.48 -0.67
CA CYS A 57 -7.60 -32.15 -1.74
C CYS A 57 -6.18 -32.33 -1.24
N HIS A 58 -5.80 -33.58 -0.96
CA HIS A 58 -4.42 -33.95 -0.71
C HIS A 58 -3.54 -33.48 -1.89
N PRO A 59 -2.33 -32.97 -1.65
CA PRO A 59 -1.40 -32.67 -2.74
C PRO A 59 -1.08 -33.98 -3.47
N ALA A 60 -1.33 -33.99 -4.78
CA ALA A 60 -0.94 -35.11 -5.64
C ALA A 60 0.59 -35.28 -5.60
N PRO A 61 1.10 -36.51 -5.48
CA PRO A 61 2.54 -36.74 -5.59
C PRO A 61 3.01 -36.47 -7.02
N SER A 62 4.22 -35.92 -7.12
CA SER A 62 5.03 -35.87 -8.33
C SER A 62 4.98 -37.20 -9.09
N ALA A 63 4.67 -37.18 -10.39
CA ALA A 63 5.41 -37.96 -11.39
C ALA A 63 4.95 -37.70 -12.82
N ALA A 64 5.93 -37.80 -13.70
CA ALA A 64 5.86 -37.89 -15.14
C ALA A 64 4.88 -38.95 -15.69
N SER A 65 4.41 -38.68 -16.91
CA SER A 65 3.97 -39.63 -17.93
C SER A 65 2.70 -40.45 -17.66
N ARG A 66 1.59 -40.10 -18.32
CA ARG A 66 0.69 -41.03 -19.05
C ARG A 66 -0.40 -40.28 -19.84
N LYS A 67 -0.80 -40.89 -20.96
CA LYS A 67 -1.73 -40.43 -22.02
C LYS A 67 -3.22 -40.46 -21.59
N PRO A 68 -4.14 -39.82 -22.35
CA PRO A 68 -5.53 -39.59 -21.92
C PRO A 68 -6.47 -40.74 -22.30
N THR A 69 -7.39 -41.08 -21.40
CA THR A 69 -8.61 -41.83 -21.72
C THR A 69 -9.77 -41.37 -20.85
N GLU A 70 -10.83 -40.97 -21.55
CA GLU A 70 -12.28 -41.00 -21.30
C GLU A 70 -12.92 -40.82 -19.91
N GLN A 71 -14.05 -40.12 -19.98
CA GLN A 71 -14.97 -39.62 -18.96
C GLN A 71 -15.46 -40.68 -17.95
N GLU A 72 -15.51 -40.28 -16.68
CA GLU A 72 -16.55 -40.74 -15.76
C GLU A 72 -17.16 -39.54 -15.01
N HIS A 73 -18.49 -39.52 -15.02
CA HIS A 73 -19.33 -38.60 -14.28
C HIS A 73 -19.25 -38.88 -12.78
N SER A 74 -18.81 -37.89 -12.01
CA SER A 74 -19.08 -37.83 -10.58
C SER A 74 -19.85 -36.54 -10.29
N THR A 75 -21.12 -36.73 -9.94
CA THR A 75 -22.02 -35.72 -9.39
C THR A 75 -21.46 -35.18 -8.08
N THR A 76 -20.83 -34.02 -8.14
CA THR A 76 -20.38 -33.27 -6.96
C THR A 76 -21.35 -32.12 -6.69
N THR A 77 -22.39 -32.38 -5.90
CA THR A 77 -23.09 -31.32 -5.16
C THR A 77 -22.24 -30.93 -3.96
N GLY A 78 -21.55 -29.78 -4.03
CA GLY A 78 -20.73 -29.29 -2.91
C GLY A 78 -20.02 -27.93 -3.12
N LEU A 79 -20.62 -26.89 -2.54
CA LEU A 79 -19.99 -25.83 -1.70
C LEU A 79 -19.21 -24.64 -2.33
N VAL A 80 -19.92 -23.50 -2.38
CA VAL A 80 -19.54 -22.07 -2.20
C VAL A 80 -18.29 -21.52 -2.92
N ASN A 81 -18.60 -20.87 -4.04
CA ASN A 81 -17.78 -20.04 -4.92
C ASN A 81 -17.39 -18.69 -4.29
N ALA A 82 -16.19 -18.59 -3.71
CA ALA A 82 -15.58 -17.28 -3.46
C ALA A 82 -14.80 -16.81 -4.71
N CYS A 83 -15.11 -15.61 -5.20
CA CYS A 83 -14.35 -15.00 -6.31
C CYS A 83 -12.86 -14.86 -5.94
N PHE A 84 -12.56 -14.55 -4.67
CA PHE A 84 -11.21 -14.44 -4.14
C PHE A 84 -10.84 -15.64 -3.28
N ASP A 85 -9.61 -16.15 -3.39
CA ASP A 85 -9.07 -17.19 -2.49
C ASP A 85 -8.27 -16.63 -1.29
N TYR A 86 -8.30 -15.32 -1.10
CA TYR A 86 -7.67 -14.61 0.01
C TYR A 86 -8.54 -13.49 0.55
N LYS A 87 -8.19 -13.05 1.74
CA LYS A 87 -8.73 -11.88 2.42
C LYS A 87 -7.60 -10.93 2.79
N VAL A 88 -7.94 -9.67 3.00
CA VAL A 88 -7.04 -8.61 3.43
C VAL A 88 -7.38 -8.21 4.86
N LEU A 89 -6.35 -8.02 5.68
CA LEU A 89 -6.49 -7.52 7.04
C LEU A 89 -6.84 -6.03 7.04
N MET A 90 -7.95 -5.68 7.68
CA MET A 90 -8.40 -4.31 7.91
C MET A 90 -8.61 -4.06 9.40
N LEU A 91 -8.23 -2.87 9.84
CA LEU A 91 -8.40 -2.38 11.20
C LEU A 91 -9.37 -1.20 11.20
N GLN A 92 -10.26 -1.12 12.18
CA GLN A 92 -11.12 0.04 12.36
C GLN A 92 -10.53 0.98 13.40
N ARG A 93 -10.22 2.21 13.01
CA ARG A 93 -9.69 3.23 13.92
C ARG A 93 -10.75 3.65 14.93
N THR A 94 -10.33 4.02 16.13
CA THR A 94 -11.27 4.55 17.14
C THR A 94 -11.93 5.84 16.67
N HIS A 95 -13.12 6.12 17.21
CA HIS A 95 -13.80 7.39 16.96
C HIS A 95 -13.09 8.60 17.61
N HIS A 96 -12.14 8.35 18.51
CA HIS A 96 -11.29 9.37 19.13
C HIS A 96 -10.04 9.69 18.30
N SER A 97 -9.84 8.99 17.17
CA SER A 97 -8.69 9.23 16.30
C SER A 97 -8.70 10.65 15.74
N SER A 98 -7.56 11.33 15.85
CA SER A 98 -7.39 12.70 15.32
C SER A 98 -7.21 12.77 13.80
N PHE A 99 -7.26 11.63 13.11
CA PHE A 99 -7.18 11.51 11.65
C PHE A 99 -8.03 10.30 11.20
N PHE A 100 -9.01 10.54 10.33
CA PHE A 100 -9.97 9.53 9.83
C PHE A 100 -10.61 8.67 10.95
N ALA A 101 -11.23 9.31 11.94
CA ALA A 101 -11.95 8.64 13.02
C ALA A 101 -13.01 7.65 12.51
N GLY A 102 -13.03 6.43 13.05
CA GLY A 102 -13.98 5.37 12.66
C GLY A 102 -13.73 4.74 11.28
N ALA A 103 -12.72 5.20 10.54
CA ALA A 103 -12.38 4.65 9.23
C ALA A 103 -11.77 3.26 9.34
N GLN A 104 -11.95 2.46 8.29
CA GLN A 104 -11.15 1.25 8.12
C GLN A 104 -9.81 1.60 7.48
N VAL A 105 -8.75 0.93 7.92
CA VAL A 105 -7.39 1.10 7.42
C VAL A 105 -6.61 -0.20 7.34
N PHE A 106 -5.61 -0.24 6.47
CA PHE A 106 -4.55 -1.24 6.55
C PHE A 106 -3.67 -0.95 7.78
N PRO A 107 -3.08 -1.97 8.42
CA PRO A 107 -2.14 -1.76 9.51
C PRO A 107 -0.96 -0.87 9.10
N GLY A 108 -0.55 0.05 9.95
CA GLY A 108 0.58 0.93 9.68
C GLY A 108 0.59 2.22 10.48
N GLY A 109 1.74 2.89 10.49
CA GLY A 109 1.94 4.07 11.30
C GLY A 109 3.23 4.80 10.96
N GLY A 110 3.63 5.68 11.89
CA GLY A 110 4.77 6.58 11.68
C GLY A 110 6.10 5.86 11.81
N ILE A 111 7.08 6.30 11.02
CA ILE A 111 8.46 5.85 11.24
C ILE A 111 9.00 6.43 12.55
N ASP A 112 9.72 5.60 13.30
CA ASP A 112 10.38 5.98 14.54
C ASP A 112 11.91 5.97 14.38
N GLU A 113 12.63 6.72 15.21
CA GLU A 113 14.10 6.70 15.22
C GLU A 113 14.66 5.30 15.51
N ALA A 114 13.94 4.49 16.30
CA ALA A 114 14.28 3.10 16.58
C ALA A 114 14.32 2.22 15.33
N ASP A 115 13.54 2.54 14.29
CA ASP A 115 13.53 1.79 13.02
C ASP A 115 14.84 2.01 12.24
N TYR A 116 15.57 3.09 12.52
CA TYR A 116 16.91 3.39 11.97
C TYR A 116 18.06 3.00 12.90
N SER A 117 17.78 2.34 14.03
CA SER A 117 18.80 1.98 15.01
C SER A 117 19.92 1.13 14.38
N PRO A 118 21.20 1.51 14.54
CA PRO A 118 22.32 0.73 13.99
C PRO A 118 22.39 -0.69 14.55
N LYS A 119 21.79 -0.92 15.72
CA LYS A 119 21.67 -2.23 16.35
C LYS A 119 20.86 -3.25 15.51
N TRP A 120 20.02 -2.79 14.58
CA TRP A 120 19.40 -3.68 13.60
C TRP A 120 20.45 -4.38 12.74
N MET A 121 21.47 -3.65 12.27
CA MET A 121 22.55 -4.24 11.49
C MET A 121 23.37 -5.25 12.30
N GLU A 122 23.55 -5.03 13.60
CA GLU A 122 24.17 -6.02 14.50
C GLU A 122 23.36 -7.32 14.54
N LEU A 123 22.03 -7.21 14.65
CA LEU A 123 21.12 -8.37 14.69
C LEU A 123 21.09 -9.10 13.34
N PHE A 124 21.02 -8.36 12.23
CA PHE A 124 21.09 -8.91 10.88
C PHE A 124 22.44 -9.61 10.61
N ALA A 125 23.54 -9.12 11.19
CA ALA A 125 24.86 -9.72 11.04
C ALA A 125 24.95 -11.13 11.67
N GLU A 126 24.11 -11.45 12.66
CA GLU A 126 24.04 -12.79 13.26
C GLU A 126 23.62 -13.87 12.26
N VAL A 127 22.89 -13.51 11.21
CA VAL A 127 22.48 -14.42 10.13
C VAL A 127 23.23 -14.19 8.81
N GLY A 128 24.32 -13.42 8.87
CA GLY A 128 25.22 -13.20 7.73
C GLY A 128 24.90 -11.99 6.85
N ILE A 129 23.96 -11.12 7.25
CA ILE A 129 23.66 -9.87 6.55
C ILE A 129 24.50 -8.75 7.17
N ARG A 130 25.60 -8.37 6.52
CA ARG A 130 26.62 -7.47 7.08
C ARG A 130 26.73 -6.15 6.36
N ILE A 131 26.40 -6.12 5.08
CA ILE A 131 26.39 -4.92 4.26
C ILE A 131 25.01 -4.73 3.61
N PRO A 132 24.62 -3.50 3.24
CA PRO A 132 23.33 -3.25 2.60
C PRO A 132 23.02 -4.19 1.44
N GLN A 133 24.02 -4.53 0.62
CA GLN A 133 23.87 -5.40 -0.55
C GLN A 133 23.41 -6.82 -0.18
N ASP A 134 23.67 -7.29 1.04
CA ASP A 134 23.27 -8.63 1.49
C ASP A 134 21.75 -8.76 1.65
N PHE A 135 21.01 -7.64 1.77
CA PHE A 135 19.54 -7.66 1.72
C PHE A 135 18.98 -8.04 0.33
N GLY A 136 19.85 -8.12 -0.69
CA GLY A 136 19.51 -8.55 -2.03
C GLY A 136 18.93 -7.42 -2.89
N PRO A 137 18.13 -7.74 -3.92
CA PRO A 137 17.75 -6.77 -4.94
C PRO A 137 16.88 -5.62 -4.41
N MET A 138 16.23 -5.77 -3.26
CA MET A 138 15.36 -4.73 -2.70
C MET A 138 16.11 -3.43 -2.38
N VAL A 139 17.37 -3.50 -1.94
CA VAL A 139 18.16 -2.29 -1.65
C VAL A 139 18.84 -1.70 -2.89
N SER A 140 18.72 -2.36 -4.05
CA SER A 140 19.36 -1.94 -5.28
C SER A 140 18.61 -0.78 -5.93
N LYS A 141 19.32 0.32 -6.23
CA LYS A 141 18.76 1.52 -6.88
C LYS A 141 18.80 1.40 -8.41
N GLN A 142 18.22 0.33 -8.97
CA GLN A 142 18.18 0.17 -10.44
C GLN A 142 17.15 1.08 -11.11
N HIS A 143 16.07 1.39 -10.41
CA HIS A 143 14.97 2.22 -10.88
C HIS A 143 14.72 3.40 -9.95
N GLU A 144 13.96 4.39 -10.43
CA GLU A 144 13.51 5.50 -9.58
C GLU A 144 12.63 4.97 -8.45
N ARG A 145 12.90 5.44 -7.24
CA ARG A 145 12.16 5.08 -6.03
C ARG A 145 11.71 6.35 -5.33
N PRO A 146 10.67 6.26 -4.48
CA PRO A 146 10.24 7.35 -3.63
C PRO A 146 11.40 8.09 -2.93
N PRO A 147 11.40 9.43 -2.89
CA PRO A 147 12.40 10.21 -2.16
C PRO A 147 12.68 9.72 -0.73
N MET A 148 11.64 9.35 0.03
CA MET A 148 11.79 8.85 1.40
C MET A 148 12.62 7.57 1.50
N ILE A 149 12.57 6.71 0.47
CA ILE A 149 13.29 5.44 0.36
C ILE A 149 14.70 5.65 -0.21
N ALA A 150 14.84 6.56 -1.18
CA ALA A 150 16.10 6.85 -1.83
C ALA A 150 17.05 7.71 -0.97
N ALA A 151 16.52 8.43 0.02
CA ALA A 151 17.25 9.32 0.91
C ALA A 151 18.40 8.61 1.65
N ASP A 152 19.57 9.24 1.66
CA ASP A 152 20.66 8.86 2.57
C ASP A 152 20.52 9.68 3.85
N ARG A 153 20.35 8.98 4.97
CA ARG A 153 20.12 9.57 6.29
C ARG A 153 21.32 9.41 7.22
N GLY A 154 22.45 8.91 6.71
CA GLY A 154 23.65 8.65 7.52
C GLY A 154 23.48 7.52 8.55
N SER A 155 22.38 6.77 8.51
CA SER A 155 22.22 5.52 9.27
C SER A 155 22.84 4.36 8.48
N PRO A 156 23.49 3.38 9.15
CA PRO A 156 23.91 2.15 8.49
C PRO A 156 22.73 1.28 8.05
N VAL A 157 21.53 1.50 8.60
CA VAL A 157 20.29 0.86 8.14
C VAL A 157 19.78 1.62 6.92
N PRO A 158 19.68 1.00 5.73
CA PRO A 158 19.11 1.66 4.56
C PRO A 158 17.66 2.08 4.81
N SER A 159 17.22 3.23 4.27
CA SER A 159 15.85 3.72 4.47
C SER A 159 14.77 2.71 4.08
N ASP A 160 14.93 1.99 2.96
CA ASP A 160 14.01 0.91 2.58
C ASP A 160 13.83 -0.13 3.71
N ILE A 161 14.94 -0.54 4.33
CA ILE A 161 14.91 -1.52 5.42
C ILE A 161 14.24 -0.94 6.66
N ALA A 162 14.54 0.32 7.01
CA ALA A 162 13.89 1.00 8.14
C ALA A 162 12.37 1.14 7.94
N PHE A 163 11.90 1.48 6.73
CA PHE A 163 10.46 1.55 6.44
C PHE A 163 9.79 0.19 6.46
N ARG A 164 10.48 -0.90 6.08
CA ARG A 164 9.95 -2.26 6.24
C ARG A 164 9.87 -2.68 7.70
N ILE A 165 10.87 -2.33 8.50
CA ILE A 165 10.86 -2.55 9.96
C ILE A 165 9.68 -1.80 10.58
N CYS A 166 9.52 -0.51 10.26
CA CYS A 166 8.38 0.30 10.68
C CYS A 166 7.05 -0.37 10.32
N ALA A 167 6.86 -0.78 9.07
CA ALA A 167 5.62 -1.41 8.62
C ALA A 167 5.30 -2.71 9.40
N ILE A 168 6.32 -3.52 9.67
CA ILE A 168 6.20 -4.78 10.43
C ILE A 168 5.91 -4.49 11.92
N ARG A 169 6.63 -3.55 12.52
CA ARG A 169 6.47 -3.11 13.92
C ARG A 169 5.05 -2.61 14.15
N GLU A 170 4.59 -1.66 13.32
CA GLU A 170 3.24 -1.10 13.38
C GLU A 170 2.16 -2.18 13.18
N THR A 171 2.38 -3.12 12.25
CA THR A 171 1.47 -4.26 12.06
C THR A 171 1.35 -5.09 13.35
N PHE A 172 2.45 -5.32 14.06
CA PHE A 172 2.43 -6.03 15.34
C PHE A 172 1.74 -5.22 16.45
N GLU A 173 2.03 -3.91 16.55
CA GLU A 173 1.40 -3.01 17.52
C GLU A 173 -0.12 -2.97 17.34
N GLU A 174 -0.62 -2.83 16.11
CA GLU A 174 -2.05 -2.62 15.85
C GLU A 174 -2.86 -3.92 15.68
N SER A 175 -2.23 -5.04 15.28
CA SER A 175 -2.95 -6.31 15.02
C SER A 175 -2.43 -7.55 15.77
N GLY A 176 -1.29 -7.46 16.43
CA GLY A 176 -0.61 -8.60 17.06
C GLY A 176 -0.04 -9.61 16.05
N VAL A 177 -0.15 -9.38 14.74
CA VAL A 177 0.41 -10.26 13.72
C VAL A 177 1.93 -10.13 13.70
N LEU A 178 2.62 -11.25 13.86
CA LEU A 178 4.08 -11.32 13.82
C LEU A 178 4.56 -11.64 12.40
N LEU A 179 5.15 -10.64 11.74
CA LEU A 179 5.87 -10.82 10.48
C LEU A 179 7.36 -10.97 10.77
N LEU A 180 7.72 -12.11 11.35
CA LEU A 180 9.09 -12.42 11.77
C LEU A 180 9.62 -13.68 11.08
N LYS A 181 10.94 -13.76 10.96
CA LYS A 181 11.68 -14.92 10.46
C LYS A 181 12.65 -15.41 11.54
N GLN A 182 12.54 -16.67 11.96
CA GLN A 182 13.50 -17.25 12.89
C GLN A 182 14.90 -17.34 12.27
N PHE A 183 15.95 -17.17 13.09
CA PHE A 183 17.34 -17.23 12.63
C PHE A 183 17.68 -18.54 11.90
N SER A 184 17.10 -19.67 12.33
CA SER A 184 17.26 -21.00 11.71
C SER A 184 16.81 -21.04 10.24
N HIS A 185 15.94 -20.11 9.84
CA HIS A 185 15.39 -20.00 8.49
C HIS A 185 15.94 -18.80 7.72
N CYS A 186 16.89 -18.06 8.31
CA CYS A 186 17.56 -16.96 7.65
C CYS A 186 18.78 -17.49 6.90
N HIS A 187 18.84 -17.19 5.60
CA HIS A 187 20.00 -17.43 4.76
C HIS A 187 20.40 -16.12 4.10
N PRO A 188 21.71 -15.86 3.90
CA PRO A 188 22.17 -14.74 3.10
C PRO A 188 21.46 -14.76 1.73
N ALA A 189 21.06 -13.60 1.22
CA ALA A 189 20.52 -13.53 -0.12
C ALA A 189 21.60 -13.99 -1.10
N THR A 190 21.32 -15.02 -1.91
CA THR A 190 22.22 -15.45 -2.99
C THR A 190 21.78 -14.81 -4.30
N ASP A 191 22.71 -14.60 -5.23
CA ASP A 191 22.48 -13.99 -6.56
C ASP A 191 21.47 -14.75 -7.44
N SER A 192 21.02 -15.93 -7.01
CA SER A 192 20.09 -16.80 -7.75
C SER A 192 18.71 -16.77 -7.10
N MET A 193 17.94 -15.71 -7.35
CA MET A 193 16.56 -15.48 -6.88
C MET A 193 16.40 -15.46 -5.34
N PRO A 194 15.83 -14.41 -4.74
CA PRO A 194 15.37 -14.52 -3.36
C PRO A 194 14.23 -15.55 -3.36
N SER A 195 14.51 -16.76 -2.88
CA SER A 195 13.45 -17.71 -2.53
C SER A 195 12.75 -17.18 -1.28
N VAL A 196 11.93 -16.14 -1.46
CA VAL A 196 10.76 -15.92 -0.63
C VAL A 196 9.85 -17.09 -0.97
N GLN A 197 10.14 -18.26 -0.40
CA GLN A 197 9.15 -19.33 -0.36
C GLN A 197 7.91 -18.70 0.28
N GLN A 198 6.73 -18.93 -0.32
CA GLN A 198 5.47 -18.54 0.30
C GLN A 198 5.55 -18.86 1.79
N ASN A 199 5.22 -17.90 2.65
CA ASN A 199 5.34 -18.05 4.09
C ASN A 199 4.49 -19.25 4.52
N ASN A 200 5.13 -20.43 4.56
CA ASN A 200 4.62 -21.59 5.23
C ASN A 200 4.59 -21.21 6.71
N SER A 201 3.49 -21.49 7.38
CA SER A 201 3.22 -21.16 8.80
C SER A 201 4.28 -21.66 9.82
N SER A 202 5.39 -22.24 9.36
CA SER A 202 6.50 -22.77 10.15
C SER A 202 7.67 -21.79 10.34
N SER A 203 7.67 -20.59 9.72
CA SER A 203 8.79 -19.63 9.83
C SER A 203 8.63 -18.61 10.97
N THR A 204 7.41 -18.44 11.48
CA THR A 204 7.09 -17.52 12.57
C THR A 204 7.34 -18.18 13.93
N PRO A 205 7.89 -17.46 14.92
CA PRO A 205 8.05 -17.99 16.27
C PRO A 205 6.71 -18.39 16.88
N ASP A 206 6.64 -19.62 17.39
CA ASP A 206 5.52 -20.07 18.22
C ASP A 206 5.70 -19.51 19.63
N ILE A 207 4.99 -18.42 19.93
CA ILE A 207 5.00 -17.79 21.26
C ILE A 207 3.60 -17.86 21.86
N SER A 208 3.53 -17.95 23.19
CA SER A 208 2.25 -17.95 23.89
C SER A 208 1.49 -16.64 23.65
N VAL A 209 0.15 -16.70 23.74
CA VAL A 209 -0.72 -15.53 23.59
C VAL A 209 -0.37 -14.46 24.65
N GLU A 210 -0.03 -14.88 25.86
CA GLU A 210 0.37 -14.03 26.97
C GLU A 210 1.70 -13.32 26.67
N THR A 211 2.70 -14.07 26.20
CA THR A 211 4.00 -13.50 25.78
C THR A 211 3.83 -12.51 24.63
N SER A 212 2.98 -12.83 23.65
CA SER A 212 2.68 -11.91 22.54
C SER A 212 2.05 -10.61 23.03
N LYS A 213 1.08 -10.68 23.97
CA LYS A 213 0.43 -9.50 24.54
C LYS A 213 1.39 -8.62 25.33
N GLU A 214 2.26 -9.22 26.13
CA GLU A 214 3.28 -8.50 26.91
C GLU A 214 4.23 -7.73 25.98
N TRP A 215 4.78 -8.40 24.98
CA TRP A 215 5.64 -7.75 24.00
C TRP A 215 4.93 -6.64 23.24
N ARG A 216 3.70 -6.89 22.81
CA ARG A 216 2.89 -5.89 22.12
C ARG A 216 2.69 -4.64 22.98
N HIS A 217 2.42 -4.81 24.28
CA HIS A 217 2.30 -3.69 25.21
C HIS A 217 3.61 -2.90 25.32
N ARG A 218 4.76 -3.58 25.45
CA ARG A 218 6.09 -2.95 25.52
C ARG A 218 6.42 -2.18 24.26
N VAL A 219 6.25 -2.80 23.09
CA VAL A 219 6.55 -2.22 21.78
C VAL A 219 5.68 -0.98 21.50
N HIS A 220 4.38 -1.06 21.77
CA HIS A 220 3.48 0.08 21.62
C HIS A 220 3.86 1.29 22.50
N ASN A 221 4.45 1.06 23.67
CA ASN A 221 4.92 2.16 24.53
C ASN A 221 6.32 2.67 24.14
N ASN A 222 7.13 1.84 23.48
CA ASN A 222 8.50 2.16 23.07
C ASN A 222 8.91 1.31 21.86
N ALA A 223 9.00 1.93 20.69
CA ALA A 223 9.35 1.27 19.44
C ALA A 223 10.70 0.50 19.50
N ALA A 224 11.65 0.94 20.33
CA ALA A 224 12.93 0.26 20.51
C ALA A 224 12.80 -1.15 21.12
N GLU A 225 11.71 -1.44 21.84
CA GLU A 225 11.45 -2.77 22.41
C GLU A 225 11.19 -3.80 21.31
N PHE A 226 10.84 -3.38 20.08
CA PHE A 226 10.64 -4.31 18.96
C PHE A 226 11.92 -5.02 18.57
N LEU A 227 13.06 -4.30 18.61
CA LEU A 227 14.39 -4.88 18.42
C LEU A 227 14.73 -5.88 19.53
N GLU A 228 14.45 -5.53 20.78
CA GLU A 228 14.73 -6.41 21.92
C GLU A 228 13.84 -7.66 21.90
N MET A 229 12.59 -7.53 21.46
CA MET A 229 11.72 -8.68 21.18
C MET A 229 12.35 -9.60 20.14
N CYS A 230 12.82 -9.05 19.01
CA CYS A 230 13.46 -9.84 17.95
C CYS A 230 14.69 -10.59 18.47
N ARG A 231 15.51 -9.96 19.32
CA ARG A 231 16.66 -10.61 19.99
C ARG A 231 16.24 -11.75 20.89
N GLU A 232 15.29 -11.53 21.79
CA GLU A 232 14.84 -12.54 22.74
C GLU A 232 14.20 -13.74 22.02
N LEU A 233 13.41 -13.47 20.98
CA LEU A 233 12.78 -14.50 20.15
C LEU A 233 13.72 -15.11 19.09
N ARG A 234 15.00 -14.74 19.06
CA ARG A 234 16.02 -15.17 18.07
C ARG A 234 15.48 -15.11 16.63
N SER A 235 14.88 -13.97 16.31
CA SER A 235 14.16 -13.74 15.07
C SER A 235 14.48 -12.37 14.49
N LEU A 236 14.16 -12.18 13.21
CA LEU A 236 14.29 -10.92 12.50
C LEU A 236 12.93 -10.47 11.98
N PRO A 237 12.70 -9.15 11.81
CA PRO A 237 11.58 -8.69 10.99
C PRO A 237 11.72 -9.28 9.58
N ASP A 238 10.65 -9.87 9.06
CA ASP A 238 10.64 -10.48 7.73
C ASP A 238 10.52 -9.43 6.63
N VAL A 239 11.55 -8.59 6.53
CA VAL A 239 11.62 -7.47 5.56
C VAL A 239 11.59 -7.96 4.12
N TRP A 240 11.89 -9.24 3.86
CA TRP A 240 11.92 -9.85 2.52
C TRP A 240 10.54 -10.22 1.97
N SER A 241 9.56 -10.49 2.83
CA SER A 241 8.20 -10.85 2.42
C SER A 241 7.34 -9.64 2.05
N LEU A 242 7.84 -8.43 2.27
CA LEU A 242 7.18 -7.18 1.88
C LEU A 242 7.54 -6.84 0.42
N ALA A 243 6.56 -6.67 -0.44
CA ALA A 243 6.76 -6.12 -1.78
C ALA A 243 6.48 -4.61 -1.75
N GLU A 244 7.38 -3.79 -2.30
CA GLU A 244 7.12 -2.34 -2.48
C GLU A 244 5.86 -2.17 -3.32
N TRP A 245 4.84 -1.47 -2.79
CA TRP A 245 3.52 -1.44 -3.40
C TRP A 245 3.07 -0.09 -3.95
N SER A 246 3.15 1.00 -3.20
CA SER A 246 2.79 2.35 -3.67
C SER A 246 3.24 3.40 -2.65
N ASP A 247 3.64 4.59 -3.10
CA ASP A 247 3.91 5.72 -2.20
C ASP A 247 2.83 6.80 -2.36
N TRP A 248 2.19 7.17 -1.26
CA TRP A 248 1.09 8.12 -1.22
C TRP A 248 1.40 9.30 -0.30
N LEU A 249 1.32 10.51 -0.86
CA LEU A 249 1.25 11.74 -0.07
C LEU A 249 -0.19 12.09 0.26
N THR A 250 -0.40 12.52 1.49
CA THR A 250 -1.62 13.25 1.84
C THR A 250 -1.70 14.55 1.01
N PRO A 251 -2.85 14.93 0.44
CA PRO A 251 -2.95 16.17 -0.32
C PRO A 251 -2.53 17.39 0.50
N SER A 252 -1.89 18.35 -0.15
CA SER A 252 -1.23 19.50 0.50
C SER A 252 -2.19 20.37 1.31
N ASP A 253 -3.45 20.48 0.92
CA ASP A 253 -4.46 21.30 1.58
C ASP A 253 -5.03 20.68 2.87
N MET A 254 -4.64 19.45 3.24
CA MET A 254 -4.97 18.84 4.54
C MET A 254 -4.07 19.38 5.66
N ARG A 255 -4.45 20.53 6.23
CA ARG A 255 -3.60 21.35 7.12
C ARG A 255 -3.19 20.74 8.47
N ARG A 256 -3.89 19.72 8.99
CA ARG A 256 -3.65 19.22 10.37
C ARG A 256 -2.62 18.10 10.44
N LYS A 257 -2.74 17.10 9.57
CA LYS A 257 -1.91 15.90 9.57
C LYS A 257 -1.69 15.47 8.12
N ARG A 258 -0.43 15.40 7.72
CA ARG A 258 0.02 15.00 6.39
C ARG A 258 1.03 13.88 6.54
N TYR A 259 0.87 12.84 5.74
CA TYR A 259 1.73 11.67 5.74
C TYR A 259 2.23 11.33 4.34
N ASP A 260 3.52 11.05 4.25
CA ASP A 260 4.23 10.47 3.11
C ASP A 260 4.36 8.98 3.43
N THR A 261 3.50 8.16 2.82
CA THR A 261 3.24 6.78 3.30
C THR A 261 3.66 5.77 2.25
N MET A 262 4.65 4.95 2.61
CA MET A 262 5.06 3.79 1.81
C MET A 262 4.15 2.59 2.11
N PHE A 263 3.43 2.11 1.11
CA PHE A 263 2.63 0.89 1.20
C PHE A 263 3.47 -0.30 0.75
N TYR A 264 3.43 -1.35 1.56
CA TYR A 264 3.96 -2.67 1.22
C TYR A 264 2.81 -3.66 1.05
N LEU A 265 3.00 -4.68 0.22
CA LEU A 265 2.11 -5.83 0.14
C LEU A 265 2.81 -7.06 0.72
N CYS A 266 2.14 -7.79 1.60
CA CYS A 266 2.63 -9.07 2.12
C CYS A 266 1.57 -10.14 1.88
N CYS A 267 1.95 -11.23 1.21
CA CYS A 267 1.06 -12.37 0.96
C CYS A 267 1.39 -13.54 1.88
N MET A 268 0.37 -14.09 2.54
CA MET A 268 0.51 -15.21 3.49
C MET A 268 -0.37 -16.40 3.07
N ASP A 269 0.18 -17.60 3.18
CA ASP A 269 -0.53 -18.82 2.79
C ASP A 269 -1.57 -19.30 3.81
N THR A 270 -1.52 -18.74 5.01
CA THR A 270 -2.46 -18.99 6.10
C THR A 270 -2.82 -17.67 6.75
N GLN A 271 -4.10 -17.48 7.06
CA GLN A 271 -4.56 -16.34 7.86
C GLN A 271 -4.00 -16.44 9.29
N PRO A 272 -3.11 -15.54 9.73
CA PRO A 272 -2.63 -15.55 11.10
C PRO A 272 -3.76 -15.16 12.08
N SER A 273 -3.63 -15.60 13.33
CA SER A 273 -4.43 -15.04 14.41
C SER A 273 -4.10 -13.55 14.55
N ALA A 274 -5.12 -12.72 14.64
CA ALA A 274 -4.97 -11.27 14.73
C ALA A 274 -6.00 -10.70 15.71
N LEU A 275 -5.57 -9.76 16.54
CA LEU A 275 -6.39 -9.09 17.55
C LEU A 275 -6.08 -7.60 17.51
N HIS A 276 -7.10 -6.74 17.57
CA HIS A 276 -6.89 -5.29 17.68
C HIS A 276 -6.25 -4.93 19.04
N ASP A 277 -5.74 -3.71 19.17
CA ASP A 277 -4.99 -3.23 20.34
C ASP A 277 -5.87 -2.59 21.43
N ASP A 278 -7.19 -2.51 21.20
CA ASP A 278 -8.20 -1.85 22.05
C ASP A 278 -7.91 -0.36 22.36
N LYS A 279 -6.89 0.24 21.73
CA LYS A 279 -6.45 1.62 21.99
C LYS A 279 -6.62 2.50 20.76
N GLU A 280 -5.92 2.17 19.67
CA GLU A 280 -6.00 2.91 18.41
C GLU A 280 -7.01 2.31 17.45
N THR A 281 -7.26 1.01 17.61
CA THR A 281 -8.15 0.21 16.78
C THR A 281 -9.20 -0.49 17.65
N ILE A 282 -10.46 -0.42 17.23
CA ILE A 282 -11.60 -0.96 17.97
C ILE A 282 -12.17 -2.24 17.35
N GLN A 283 -11.83 -2.53 16.10
CA GLN A 283 -12.26 -3.73 15.41
C GLN A 283 -11.19 -4.17 14.42
N LEU A 284 -11.19 -5.47 14.11
CA LEU A 284 -10.31 -6.10 13.15
C LEU A 284 -11.16 -7.02 12.26
N GLN A 285 -10.96 -6.96 10.95
CA GLN A 285 -11.62 -7.88 10.03
C GLN A 285 -10.70 -8.37 8.92
N TRP A 286 -10.92 -9.61 8.51
CA TRP A 286 -10.39 -10.17 7.27
C TRP A 286 -11.50 -10.13 6.22
N VAL A 287 -11.30 -9.34 5.17
CA VAL A 287 -12.33 -9.06 4.15
C VAL A 287 -11.78 -9.26 2.74
N THR A 288 -12.59 -9.74 1.81
CA THR A 288 -12.15 -9.81 0.40
C THR A 288 -12.12 -8.40 -0.22
N PRO A 289 -11.28 -8.14 -1.24
CA PRO A 289 -11.20 -6.81 -1.84
C PRO A 289 -12.55 -6.27 -2.34
N SER A 290 -13.31 -7.10 -3.07
CA SER A 290 -14.61 -6.69 -3.61
C SER A 290 -15.66 -6.48 -2.52
N GLN A 291 -15.64 -7.30 -1.46
CA GLN A 291 -16.56 -7.14 -0.33
C GLN A 291 -16.33 -5.83 0.43
N SER A 292 -15.06 -5.44 0.66
CA SER A 292 -14.76 -4.17 1.35
C SER A 292 -15.29 -2.96 0.56
N LEU A 293 -15.13 -2.98 -0.77
CA LEU A 293 -15.70 -1.95 -1.63
C LEU A 293 -17.23 -2.00 -1.65
N ALA A 294 -17.86 -3.18 -1.65
CA ALA A 294 -19.32 -3.28 -1.56
C ALA A 294 -19.85 -2.66 -0.25
N GLN A 295 -19.26 -3.01 0.90
CA GLN A 295 -19.61 -2.44 2.21
C GLN A 295 -19.38 -0.91 2.26
N TYR A 296 -18.28 -0.41 1.68
CA TYR A 296 -18.04 1.03 1.54
C TYR A 296 -19.12 1.71 0.68
N SER A 297 -19.60 1.07 -0.39
CA SER A 297 -20.70 1.59 -1.22
C SER A 297 -22.08 1.54 -0.56
N GLU A 298 -22.22 0.80 0.55
CA GLU A 298 -23.43 0.76 1.36
C GLU A 298 -23.36 1.76 2.54
N GLY A 299 -22.21 2.40 2.76
CA GLY A 299 -22.00 3.36 3.83
C GLY A 299 -21.70 2.73 5.20
N GLU A 300 -21.38 1.44 5.25
CA GLU A 300 -21.08 0.70 6.49
C GLU A 300 -19.87 1.29 7.25
N PHE A 301 -18.87 1.77 6.50
CA PHE A 301 -17.71 2.46 7.05
C PHE A 301 -17.11 3.41 6.01
N PHE A 302 -16.21 4.28 6.45
CA PHE A 302 -15.42 5.12 5.56
C PHE A 302 -14.10 4.43 5.19
N LEU A 303 -13.78 4.39 3.89
CA LEU A 303 -12.45 4.09 3.38
C LEU A 303 -11.75 5.39 2.93
N PRO A 304 -10.56 5.70 3.47
CA PRO A 304 -9.72 6.76 2.94
C PRO A 304 -9.37 6.54 1.47
N PRO A 305 -9.14 7.61 0.68
CA PRO A 305 -8.97 7.51 -0.77
C PRO A 305 -7.87 6.53 -1.23
N PRO A 306 -6.67 6.47 -0.62
CA PRO A 306 -5.67 5.48 -1.02
C PRO A 306 -6.17 4.04 -0.89
N GLN A 307 -6.99 3.72 0.12
CA GLN A 307 -7.48 2.36 0.30
C GLN A 307 -8.52 1.97 -0.74
N VAL A 308 -9.41 2.89 -1.12
CA VAL A 308 -10.35 2.66 -2.22
C VAL A 308 -9.57 2.33 -3.50
N TYR A 309 -8.54 3.12 -3.79
CA TYR A 309 -7.67 2.91 -4.95
C TYR A 309 -6.95 1.56 -4.90
N GLU A 310 -6.34 1.21 -3.76
CA GLU A 310 -5.61 -0.04 -3.63
C GLU A 310 -6.55 -1.26 -3.64
N PHE A 311 -7.74 -1.18 -3.04
CA PHE A 311 -8.73 -2.26 -3.17
C PHE A 311 -9.19 -2.46 -4.62
N GLN A 312 -9.41 -1.38 -5.39
CA GLN A 312 -9.71 -1.48 -6.83
C GLN A 312 -8.56 -2.14 -7.62
N ARG A 313 -7.30 -1.92 -7.22
CA ARG A 313 -6.14 -2.63 -7.81
C ARG A 313 -6.08 -4.10 -7.40
N LEU A 314 -6.37 -4.41 -6.14
CA LEU A 314 -6.40 -5.78 -5.63
C LEU A 314 -7.50 -6.61 -6.30
N CYS A 315 -8.63 -6.00 -6.67
CA CYS A 315 -9.69 -6.69 -7.41
C CYS A 315 -9.23 -7.28 -8.76
N ARG A 316 -8.08 -6.86 -9.30
CA ARG A 316 -7.47 -7.47 -10.51
C ARG A 316 -6.93 -8.87 -10.30
N PHE A 317 -6.76 -9.28 -9.05
CA PHE A 317 -6.11 -10.53 -8.70
C PHE A 317 -7.06 -11.36 -7.85
N PRO A 318 -7.93 -12.21 -8.44
CA PRO A 318 -8.79 -13.10 -7.66
C PRO A 318 -8.03 -14.22 -6.92
N LYS A 319 -6.78 -14.49 -7.32
CA LYS A 319 -5.92 -15.54 -6.75
C LYS A 319 -4.71 -14.94 -6.05
N LEU A 320 -4.45 -15.37 -4.81
CA LEU A 320 -3.32 -14.92 -4.02
C LEU A 320 -1.98 -15.20 -4.71
N SER A 321 -1.87 -16.35 -5.39
CA SER A 321 -0.66 -16.70 -6.14
C SER A 321 -0.38 -15.72 -7.28
N ALA A 322 -1.42 -15.26 -7.99
CA ALA A 322 -1.29 -14.25 -9.03
C ALA A 322 -0.90 -12.88 -8.44
N LEU A 323 -1.53 -12.49 -7.33
CA LEU A 323 -1.19 -11.26 -6.60
C LEU A 323 0.27 -11.28 -6.13
N PHE A 324 0.70 -12.36 -5.49
CA PHE A 324 2.07 -12.55 -5.01
C PHE A 324 3.09 -12.50 -6.15
N ASN A 325 2.88 -13.26 -7.23
CA ASN A 325 3.80 -13.26 -8.36
C ASN A 325 3.92 -11.89 -9.00
N PHE A 326 2.78 -11.19 -9.17
CA PHE A 326 2.76 -9.82 -9.69
C PHE A 326 3.53 -8.87 -8.76
N SER A 327 3.28 -8.92 -7.45
CA SER A 327 3.92 -8.00 -6.51
C SER A 327 5.43 -8.18 -6.43
N GLN A 328 5.91 -9.42 -6.40
CA GLN A 328 7.35 -9.71 -6.34
C GLN A 328 8.08 -9.20 -7.60
N GLN A 329 7.50 -9.40 -8.78
CA GLN A 329 8.10 -8.93 -10.03
C GLN A 329 8.05 -7.41 -10.14
N ARG A 330 6.89 -6.81 -9.81
CA ARG A 330 6.68 -5.38 -9.96
C ARG A 330 7.52 -4.57 -8.98
N ALA A 331 7.70 -5.02 -7.73
CA ALA A 331 8.50 -4.32 -6.72
C ALA A 331 9.96 -4.07 -7.15
N LEU A 332 10.47 -4.80 -8.14
CA LEU A 332 11.82 -4.60 -8.70
C LEU A 332 11.90 -3.43 -9.69
N LEU A 333 10.77 -2.90 -10.17
CA LEU A 333 10.71 -1.93 -11.25
C LEU A 333 10.66 -0.47 -10.77
N GLY A 334 10.83 -0.22 -9.47
CA GLY A 334 10.67 1.10 -8.87
C GLY A 334 9.21 1.42 -8.49
N CYS A 335 8.99 2.63 -7.99
CA CYS A 335 7.65 3.09 -7.60
C CYS A 335 7.53 4.60 -7.76
N GLN A 336 6.45 5.03 -8.41
CA GLN A 336 6.11 6.44 -8.48
C GLN A 336 5.42 6.85 -7.18
N ARG A 337 5.76 8.04 -6.70
CA ARG A 337 5.06 8.75 -5.63
C ARG A 337 3.79 9.41 -6.16
N TYR A 338 2.66 9.17 -5.50
CA TYR A 338 1.38 9.79 -5.81
C TYR A 338 1.11 10.95 -4.85
N LEU A 339 1.12 12.18 -5.39
CA LEU A 339 0.59 13.36 -4.71
C LEU A 339 -0.79 13.69 -5.30
N PRO A 340 -1.89 13.39 -4.60
CA PRO A 340 -3.21 13.70 -5.11
C PRO A 340 -3.49 15.21 -5.03
N VAL A 341 -3.98 15.81 -6.12
CA VAL A 341 -4.37 17.22 -6.18
C VAL A 341 -5.87 17.33 -6.32
N ARG A 342 -6.52 17.91 -5.30
CA ARG A 342 -7.98 18.10 -5.25
C ARG A 342 -8.42 19.32 -6.05
N MET A 343 -9.57 19.21 -6.69
CA MET A 343 -10.26 20.27 -7.44
C MET A 343 -11.75 20.14 -7.20
N ASN A 344 -12.38 21.22 -6.75
CA ASN A 344 -13.83 21.25 -6.50
C ASN A 344 -14.58 21.50 -7.82
N CYS A 345 -15.62 20.71 -8.04
CA CYS A 345 -16.60 20.82 -9.12
C CYS A 345 -17.96 21.22 -8.54
N SER A 346 -18.93 21.53 -9.40
CA SER A 346 -20.30 21.89 -8.96
C SER A 346 -21.05 20.75 -8.26
N ASN A 347 -20.75 19.49 -8.60
CA ASN A 347 -21.40 18.29 -8.04
C ASN A 347 -20.44 17.39 -7.23
N GLY A 348 -19.23 17.83 -6.90
CA GLY A 348 -18.26 16.95 -6.26
C GLY A 348 -16.82 17.45 -6.23
N VAL A 349 -15.89 16.53 -5.98
CA VAL A 349 -14.45 16.79 -5.98
C VAL A 349 -13.76 15.80 -6.91
N ILE A 350 -12.91 16.31 -7.79
CA ILE A 350 -11.94 15.51 -8.53
C ILE A 350 -10.61 15.57 -7.79
N THR A 351 -9.98 14.42 -7.60
CA THR A 351 -8.62 14.31 -7.06
C THR A 351 -7.74 13.71 -8.14
N THR A 352 -6.96 14.55 -8.82
CA THR A 352 -6.06 14.14 -9.90
C THR A 352 -4.80 13.50 -9.35
N LEU A 353 -4.24 12.54 -10.09
CA LEU A 353 -3.01 11.81 -9.80
C LEU A 353 -2.03 11.97 -10.98
N PRO A 354 -0.72 11.68 -10.80
CA PRO A 354 0.27 11.85 -11.86
C PRO A 354 -0.13 11.18 -13.18
N GLY A 355 0.01 11.92 -14.28
CA GLY A 355 -0.34 11.48 -15.64
C GLY A 355 -1.78 11.79 -16.08
N ASP A 356 -2.63 12.28 -15.18
CA ASP A 356 -3.92 12.84 -15.55
C ASP A 356 -3.78 14.15 -16.33
N HIS A 357 -4.62 14.40 -17.34
CA HIS A 357 -4.53 15.60 -18.16
C HIS A 357 -4.88 16.92 -17.42
N LEU A 358 -5.53 16.84 -16.25
CA LEU A 358 -5.75 17.98 -15.36
C LEU A 358 -4.71 18.03 -14.23
N TYR A 359 -3.75 17.10 -14.18
CA TYR A 359 -2.72 17.12 -13.15
C TYR A 359 -1.82 18.36 -13.32
N PRO A 360 -1.58 19.16 -12.26
CA PRO A 360 -0.78 20.38 -12.39
C PRO A 360 0.67 20.12 -12.79
N ASP A 361 1.28 21.08 -13.47
CA ASP A 361 2.70 21.06 -13.80
C ASP A 361 3.58 20.96 -12.54
N PRO A 362 4.73 20.26 -12.60
CA PRO A 362 5.63 20.08 -11.46
C PRO A 362 6.09 21.37 -10.77
N LEU A 363 6.29 22.46 -11.54
CA LEU A 363 6.63 23.77 -10.98
C LEU A 363 5.52 24.34 -10.10
N ILE A 364 4.26 24.09 -10.48
CA ILE A 364 3.10 24.50 -9.70
C ILE A 364 3.04 23.64 -8.43
N LEU A 365 3.21 22.32 -8.53
CA LEU A 365 3.23 21.40 -7.38
C LEU A 365 4.22 21.82 -6.28
N GLN A 366 5.39 22.34 -6.67
CA GLN A 366 6.39 22.88 -5.73
C GLN A 366 5.92 24.14 -4.98
N THR A 367 5.00 24.88 -5.59
CA THR A 367 4.40 26.10 -5.06
C THR A 367 3.01 25.90 -4.46
N ILE A 368 2.43 24.69 -4.49
CA ILE A 368 1.18 24.38 -3.79
C ILE A 368 1.50 24.33 -2.27
N GLN A 369 1.73 25.51 -1.72
CA GLN A 369 1.83 25.81 -0.31
C GLN A 369 0.43 26.21 0.13
N ASP A 370 -0.26 25.32 0.85
CA ASP A 370 -1.40 25.56 1.75
C ASP A 370 -2.61 26.45 1.29
N GLU A 371 -2.74 26.82 0.02
CA GLU A 371 -3.79 27.74 -0.44
C GLU A 371 -4.87 27.01 -1.27
N LEU A 372 -6.12 27.12 -0.77
CA LEU A 372 -7.43 26.83 -1.36
C LEU A 372 -7.49 25.75 -2.46
N ILE A 373 -8.28 24.69 -2.21
CA ILE A 373 -8.67 23.72 -3.25
C ILE A 373 -9.17 24.48 -4.50
N PRO A 374 -8.49 24.36 -5.66
CA PRO A 374 -8.92 25.00 -6.89
C PRO A 374 -10.37 24.67 -7.21
N GLN A 375 -11.12 25.67 -7.67
CA GLN A 375 -12.47 25.49 -8.21
C GLN A 375 -12.36 25.34 -9.73
N ILE A 376 -13.03 24.34 -10.29
CA ILE A 376 -13.18 24.19 -11.75
C ILE A 376 -14.66 24.33 -12.09
N GLU A 377 -14.95 25.00 -13.21
CA GLU A 377 -16.32 25.17 -13.68
C GLU A 377 -16.89 23.83 -14.17
N GLY A 378 -18.19 23.62 -13.93
CA GLY A 378 -18.91 22.43 -14.39
C GLY A 378 -18.90 21.25 -13.42
N THR A 379 -19.51 20.15 -13.85
CA THR A 379 -19.62 18.90 -13.09
C THR A 379 -18.38 18.02 -13.25
N ILE A 380 -18.29 16.94 -12.47
CA ILE A 380 -17.28 15.90 -12.63
C ILE A 380 -17.30 15.34 -14.06
N GLU A 381 -18.50 15.08 -14.60
CA GLU A 381 -18.72 14.51 -15.92
C GLU A 381 -18.27 15.46 -17.04
N GLU A 382 -18.61 16.75 -16.92
CA GLU A 382 -18.18 17.79 -17.87
C GLU A 382 -16.65 17.94 -17.88
N ASN A 383 -15.99 17.67 -16.75
CA ASN A 383 -14.53 17.69 -16.60
C ASN A 383 -13.88 16.31 -16.86
N THR A 384 -14.62 15.33 -17.39
CA THR A 384 -14.12 13.99 -17.72
C THR A 384 -14.06 13.78 -19.24
N ASP A 385 -12.95 14.22 -19.83
CA ASP A 385 -12.63 13.98 -21.25
C ASP A 385 -11.93 12.61 -21.42
N THR A 386 -12.70 11.60 -21.83
CA THR A 386 -12.20 10.22 -22.01
C THR A 386 -11.28 10.06 -23.23
N SER A 387 -11.16 11.08 -24.09
CA SER A 387 -10.17 11.08 -25.17
C SER A 387 -8.75 11.43 -24.69
N LYS A 388 -8.63 11.92 -23.44
CA LYS A 388 -7.36 12.29 -22.81
C LYS A 388 -6.96 11.29 -21.72
N PRO A 389 -5.68 11.27 -21.33
CA PRO A 389 -5.23 10.51 -20.16
C PRO A 389 -5.98 10.92 -18.90
N LEU A 390 -6.52 9.93 -18.19
CA LEU A 390 -7.23 10.07 -16.92
C LEU A 390 -6.53 9.20 -15.89
N HIS A 391 -6.22 9.78 -14.73
CA HIS A 391 -5.72 9.09 -13.54
C HIS A 391 -6.17 9.88 -12.31
N ARG A 392 -7.35 9.54 -11.76
CA ARG A 392 -8.00 10.37 -10.76
C ARG A 392 -8.93 9.58 -9.87
N GLN A 393 -9.29 10.18 -8.74
CA GLN A 393 -10.38 9.74 -7.87
C GLN A 393 -11.50 10.80 -7.89
N MET A 394 -12.75 10.36 -7.90
CA MET A 394 -13.92 11.23 -8.01
C MET A 394 -14.82 11.04 -6.80
N PHE A 395 -15.26 12.15 -6.21
CA PHE A 395 -16.13 12.20 -5.04
C PHE A 395 -17.38 13.01 -5.35
N ALA A 396 -18.44 12.34 -5.79
CA ALA A 396 -19.69 13.03 -6.10
C ALA A 396 -20.49 13.33 -4.81
N LEU A 397 -20.93 14.58 -4.67
CA LEU A 397 -21.85 15.00 -3.62
C LEU A 397 -23.19 14.34 -3.92
N SER A 398 -23.69 13.48 -3.01
CA SER A 398 -24.98 12.75 -3.05
C SER A 398 -25.01 11.31 -3.59
N THR A 399 -23.88 10.70 -3.94
CA THR A 399 -23.85 9.26 -4.32
C THR A 399 -22.98 8.41 -3.39
N VAL A 400 -23.43 7.19 -3.14
CA VAL A 400 -22.64 6.13 -2.52
C VAL A 400 -22.29 5.11 -3.63
N PRO A 401 -21.02 4.67 -3.81
CA PRO A 401 -19.83 5.00 -3.02
C PRO A 401 -19.40 6.46 -3.19
N MET A 402 -18.88 7.01 -2.09
CA MET A 402 -18.44 8.41 -2.02
C MET A 402 -17.12 8.67 -2.76
N CYS A 403 -16.43 7.62 -3.24
CA CYS A 403 -15.15 7.72 -3.94
C CYS A 403 -15.00 6.61 -4.99
N GLN A 404 -14.58 6.95 -6.21
CA GLN A 404 -14.22 5.99 -7.25
C GLN A 404 -12.90 6.40 -7.94
N ALA A 405 -11.97 5.46 -8.12
CA ALA A 405 -10.76 5.69 -8.91
C ALA A 405 -10.93 5.26 -10.36
N MET A 406 -10.28 5.99 -11.27
CA MET A 406 -10.23 5.72 -12.70
C MET A 406 -8.81 5.95 -13.22
N CYS A 407 -8.33 5.06 -14.08
CA CYS A 407 -7.09 5.21 -14.82
C CYS A 407 -7.27 4.66 -16.25
N SER A 408 -6.99 5.47 -17.28
CA SER A 408 -7.23 5.11 -18.68
C SER A 408 -5.95 4.70 -19.45
N PHE A 409 -4.81 4.58 -18.76
CA PHE A 409 -3.53 4.25 -19.39
C PHE A 409 -2.70 3.28 -18.54
N THR A 410 -1.63 2.74 -19.13
CA THR A 410 -0.68 1.88 -18.42
C THR A 410 0.19 2.73 -17.50
N LEU A 411 0.10 2.47 -16.20
CA LEU A 411 0.90 3.17 -15.20
C LEU A 411 2.40 2.83 -15.37
N PRO A 412 3.29 3.79 -15.02
CA PRO A 412 4.73 3.54 -15.06
C PRO A 412 5.13 2.43 -14.07
N TYR A 413 6.37 1.96 -14.21
CA TYR A 413 6.97 0.97 -13.30
C TYR A 413 6.18 -0.35 -13.18
N GLY A 414 5.46 -0.73 -14.24
CA GLY A 414 4.71 -1.99 -14.31
C GLY A 414 3.49 -2.05 -13.37
N HIS A 415 3.05 -0.92 -12.81
CA HIS A 415 1.85 -0.89 -11.97
C HIS A 415 0.59 -1.25 -12.77
N CYS A 416 -0.33 -1.93 -12.10
CA CYS A 416 -1.68 -2.15 -12.63
C CYS A 416 -2.60 -0.98 -12.26
N ALA A 417 -3.43 -0.55 -13.21
CA ALA A 417 -4.48 0.44 -12.97
C ALA A 417 -5.58 -0.12 -12.04
N PRO A 418 -6.27 0.72 -11.24
CA PRO A 418 -7.48 0.31 -10.52
C PRO A 418 -8.55 -0.20 -11.49
N LEU A 419 -9.26 -1.27 -11.14
CA LEU A 419 -10.45 -1.67 -11.88
C LEU A 419 -11.58 -0.65 -11.69
N PRO A 420 -12.45 -0.41 -12.70
CA PRO A 420 -13.65 0.39 -12.52
C PRO A 420 -14.48 -0.11 -11.34
N TYR A 421 -15.00 0.82 -10.53
CA TYR A 421 -15.62 0.49 -9.26
C TYR A 421 -16.79 -0.50 -9.41
N GLN A 422 -17.64 -0.30 -10.42
CA GLN A 422 -18.77 -1.19 -10.68
C GLN A 422 -18.33 -2.63 -10.96
N GLU A 423 -17.25 -2.81 -11.72
CA GLU A 423 -16.68 -4.13 -11.98
C GLU A 423 -16.21 -4.79 -10.67
N CYS A 424 -15.61 -4.02 -9.74
CA CYS A 424 -15.24 -4.53 -8.42
C CYS A 424 -16.44 -5.03 -7.61
N VAL A 425 -17.54 -4.26 -7.59
CA VAL A 425 -18.77 -4.64 -6.85
C VAL A 425 -19.48 -5.82 -7.50
N ASP A 426 -19.45 -5.91 -8.82
CA ASP A 426 -20.03 -7.04 -9.56
C ASP A 426 -19.33 -8.36 -9.21
N LEU A 427 -18.00 -8.35 -8.96
CA LEU A 427 -17.26 -9.51 -8.45
C LEU A 427 -17.80 -9.98 -7.09
N HIS A 428 -18.27 -9.07 -6.23
CA HIS A 428 -18.91 -9.43 -4.97
C HIS A 428 -20.33 -10.00 -5.20
N SER A 429 -21.13 -9.34 -6.04
CA SER A 429 -22.49 -9.78 -6.35
C SER A 429 -22.55 -11.18 -6.98
N GLN A 430 -21.56 -11.55 -7.79
CA GLN A 430 -21.44 -12.91 -8.35
C GLN A 430 -21.15 -13.97 -7.27
N SER A 431 -20.44 -13.61 -6.21
CA SER A 431 -20.21 -14.51 -5.06
C SER A 431 -21.44 -14.66 -4.15
N SER A 432 -22.41 -13.76 -4.23
CA SER A 432 -23.63 -13.76 -3.38
C SER A 432 -24.86 -14.38 -4.07
N LYS A 433 -24.83 -14.61 -5.39
CA LYS A 433 -25.96 -15.09 -6.21
C LYS A 433 -25.87 -16.57 -6.63
N LEU A 434 -24.85 -17.30 -6.18
CA LEU A 434 -24.57 -18.71 -6.50
C LEU A 434 -24.30 -19.48 -5.20
#